data_AF-A0A317V4B6-F1
#
_entry.id   AF-A0A317V4B6-F1
#
_cell.length_a   1.000
_cell.length_b   1.000
_cell.length_c   1.000
_cell.angle_alpha   90.00
_cell.angle_beta   90.00
_cell.angle_gamma   90.00
#
_symmetry.space_group_name_H-M   'P 1'
#
loop_
_entity.id
_entity.type
_entity.pdbx_description
1 polymer ?
#
loop_
_entity_poly.entity_id
_entity_poly.type
_entity_poly.pdbx_seq_one_letter_code
_entity_poly.pdbx_strand_id
1 'polypeptide(L)'
;MPFDGVLLPSRILLTAKEAYTSPSVKQLLVAGAVTLTCQSEKGRPICGLATRAALLWKEFDQRFFSIPDPALREHTLHTARDEIKRRLNRDSARPWFAVDATGHNIELENLTYRQVLRRLVALTFLSRERWGGKAPIFTIPIFHAASPEISTLDSSFGQALGAAADKPLHPENILRLLQFFRLPKQKPVSLIPRLDEYFETWFKKDPFWQAEDVDAVMNLDAQRTFILLGPVLNRFIRGRDW
;
A
#
# COMPACT_ATOMS: atom_id res chain seq x y z
N MET A 1 17.69 9.10 41.93
CA MET A 1 18.32 9.71 40.74
C MET A 1 17.25 10.50 40.00
N PRO A 2 17.15 11.83 40.19
CA PRO A 2 16.24 12.68 39.43
C PRO A 2 16.70 12.80 37.97
N PHE A 3 15.75 12.98 37.04
CA PHE A 3 16.02 13.21 35.62
C PHE A 3 15.74 14.68 35.28
N ASP A 4 16.54 15.25 34.38
CA ASP A 4 16.46 16.68 34.00
C ASP A 4 15.38 17.00 32.96
N GLY A 5 14.74 15.99 32.39
CA GLY A 5 13.70 16.17 31.38
C GLY A 5 13.08 14.86 30.93
N VAL A 6 11.91 14.97 30.29
CA VAL A 6 11.18 13.84 29.72
C VAL A 6 10.90 14.13 28.26
N LEU A 7 11.32 13.23 27.37
CA LEU A 7 10.89 13.25 25.99
C LEU A 7 9.59 12.46 25.89
N LEU A 8 8.50 13.17 25.63
CA LEU A 8 7.25 12.56 25.18
C LEU A 8 7.32 12.50 23.65
N PRO A 9 7.56 11.32 23.05
CA PRO A 9 7.61 11.23 21.61
C PRO A 9 6.27 11.70 21.03
N SER A 10 6.34 12.28 19.83
CA SER A 10 5.23 12.83 19.04
C SER A 10 4.05 11.87 18.82
N ARG A 11 4.13 10.63 19.30
CA ARG A 11 3.09 9.60 19.17
C ARG A 11 2.04 9.57 20.26
N ILE A 12 2.32 10.15 21.44
CA ILE A 12 1.24 10.54 22.37
C ILE A 12 0.42 11.68 21.72
N LEU A 13 1.11 12.55 20.96
CA LEU A 13 0.52 13.65 20.19
C LEU A 13 -0.13 13.22 18.87
N LEU A 14 -0.11 11.94 18.45
CA LEU A 14 -0.85 11.51 17.25
C LEU A 14 -2.36 11.73 17.42
N THR A 15 -2.84 11.76 18.66
CA THR A 15 -4.22 12.12 19.01
C THR A 15 -4.42 13.61 19.24
N ALA A 16 -3.38 14.45 19.15
CA ALA A 16 -3.53 15.89 19.24
C ALA A 16 -4.34 16.43 18.05
N LYS A 17 -5.03 17.54 18.25
CA LYS A 17 -5.85 18.20 17.23
C LYS A 17 -5.01 18.66 16.04
N GLU A 18 -3.80 19.15 16.31
CA GLU A 18 -2.87 19.70 15.32
C GLU A 18 -2.13 18.62 14.52
N ALA A 19 -2.22 17.35 14.92
CA ALA A 19 -1.56 16.26 14.22
C ALA A 19 -2.34 15.85 12.96
N TYR A 20 -1.60 15.66 11.86
CA TYR A 20 -2.10 15.21 10.55
C TYR A 20 -2.60 13.75 10.54
N THR A 21 -2.56 13.03 11.66
CA THR A 21 -3.13 11.69 11.77
C THR A 21 -4.60 11.70 11.37
N SER A 22 -5.01 10.74 10.54
CA SER A 22 -6.41 10.64 10.13
C SER A 22 -7.35 10.41 11.34
N PRO A 23 -8.57 10.99 11.35
CA PRO A 23 -9.56 10.81 12.42
C PRO A 23 -9.85 9.34 12.77
N SER A 24 -9.98 8.49 11.75
CA SER A 24 -10.22 7.05 11.91
C SER A 24 -9.05 6.33 12.60
N VAL A 25 -7.81 6.75 12.36
CA VAL A 25 -6.62 6.25 13.05
C VAL A 25 -6.59 6.73 14.50
N LYS A 26 -6.94 8.00 14.77
CA LYS A 26 -7.07 8.51 16.15
C LYS A 26 -8.09 7.70 16.95
N GLN A 27 -9.24 7.35 16.35
CA GLN A 27 -10.23 6.47 16.97
C GLN A 27 -9.65 5.08 17.33
N LEU A 28 -8.87 4.47 16.42
CA LEU A 28 -8.23 3.18 16.68
C LEU A 28 -7.20 3.25 17.81
N LEU A 29 -6.46 4.37 17.92
CA LEU A 29 -5.51 4.60 19.00
C LEU A 29 -6.21 4.73 20.36
N VAL A 30 -7.33 5.46 20.42
CA VAL A 30 -8.12 5.67 21.64
C VAL A 30 -8.83 4.38 22.08
N ALA A 31 -9.23 3.53 21.13
CA ALA A 31 -9.85 2.23 21.44
C ALA A 31 -8.90 1.26 22.20
N GLY A 32 -7.62 1.59 22.34
CA GLY A 32 -6.70 0.90 23.24
C GLY A 32 -6.27 -0.49 22.76
N ALA A 33 -6.01 -0.65 21.46
CA ALA A 33 -5.67 -1.96 20.90
C ALA A 33 -4.25 -2.43 21.26
N VAL A 34 -4.03 -3.74 21.23
CA VAL A 34 -2.75 -4.39 21.49
C VAL A 34 -1.68 -3.87 20.51
N THR A 35 -0.44 -3.70 20.96
CA THR A 35 0.70 -3.42 20.07
C THR A 35 1.45 -4.71 19.73
N LEU A 36 2.02 -4.78 18.53
CA LEU A 36 2.85 -5.89 18.09
C LEU A 36 4.17 -5.41 17.50
N THR A 37 5.16 -6.30 17.48
CA THR A 37 6.47 -6.06 16.86
C THR A 37 6.54 -6.76 15.52
N CYS A 38 6.92 -6.02 14.48
CA CYS A 38 7.20 -6.49 13.11
C CYS A 38 8.67 -6.20 12.73
N GLN A 39 9.14 -6.81 11.65
CA GLN A 39 10.42 -6.48 11.04
C GLN A 39 10.23 -5.50 9.88
N SER A 40 10.95 -4.39 9.93
CA SER A 40 11.05 -3.46 8.80
C SER A 40 11.75 -4.10 7.59
N GLU A 41 11.68 -3.45 6.44
CA GLU A 41 12.41 -3.87 5.22
C GLU A 41 13.92 -4.08 5.47
N LYS A 42 14.52 -3.33 6.42
CA LYS A 42 15.94 -3.45 6.78
C LYS A 42 16.20 -4.42 7.94
N GLY A 43 15.23 -5.26 8.31
CA GLY A 43 15.36 -6.21 9.42
C GLY A 43 15.45 -5.58 10.80
N ARG A 44 15.03 -4.31 10.96
CA ARG A 44 14.96 -3.64 12.27
C ARG A 44 13.58 -3.84 12.88
N PRO A 45 13.49 -4.10 14.19
CA PRO A 45 12.21 -4.25 14.87
C PRO A 45 11.45 -2.91 14.90
N ILE A 46 10.18 -2.96 14.56
CA ILE A 46 9.25 -1.83 14.60
C ILE A 46 7.99 -2.23 15.37
N CYS A 47 7.56 -1.37 16.29
CA CYS A 47 6.33 -1.60 17.07
C CYS A 47 5.18 -0.80 16.47
N GLY A 48 4.06 -1.48 16.23
CA GLY A 48 2.84 -0.88 15.69
C GLY A 48 1.59 -1.34 16.43
N LEU A 49 0.50 -0.61 16.24
CA LEU A 49 -0.84 -1.04 16.64
C LEU A 49 -1.20 -2.33 15.89
N ALA A 50 -1.82 -3.30 16.56
CA ALA A 50 -2.24 -4.57 15.98
C ALA A 50 -3.47 -4.43 15.07
N THR A 51 -3.34 -3.66 14.00
CA THR A 51 -4.31 -3.60 12.92
C THR A 51 -4.28 -4.88 12.09
N ARG A 52 -5.30 -5.11 11.24
CA ARG A 52 -5.30 -6.24 10.30
C ARG A 52 -4.07 -6.25 9.40
N ALA A 53 -3.60 -5.07 8.96
CA ALA A 53 -2.37 -4.95 8.20
C ALA A 53 -1.12 -5.33 8.99
N ALA A 54 -1.00 -4.87 10.25
CA ALA A 54 0.14 -5.18 11.09
C ALA A 54 0.20 -6.68 11.45
N LEU A 55 -0.96 -7.32 11.66
CA LEU A 55 -1.08 -8.76 11.86
C LEU A 55 -0.67 -9.55 10.61
N LEU A 56 -1.15 -9.14 9.44
CA LEU A 56 -0.74 -9.72 8.15
C LEU A 56 0.76 -9.59 7.94
N TRP A 57 1.33 -8.42 8.23
CA TRP A 57 2.76 -8.17 8.13
C TRP A 57 3.54 -9.13 9.01
N LYS A 58 3.19 -9.23 10.29
CA LYS A 58 3.86 -10.13 11.24
C LYS A 58 3.82 -11.58 10.77
N GLU A 59 2.70 -12.03 10.20
CA GLU A 59 2.59 -13.38 9.67
C GLU A 59 3.48 -13.58 8.44
N PHE A 60 3.54 -12.61 7.52
CA PHE A 60 4.42 -12.68 6.36
C PHE A 60 5.90 -12.65 6.74
N ASP A 61 6.27 -11.91 7.77
CA ASP A 61 7.62 -11.94 8.35
C ASP A 61 8.01 -13.35 8.78
N GLN A 62 7.12 -14.04 9.49
CA GLN A 62 7.38 -15.37 10.04
C GLN A 62 7.34 -16.47 8.97
N ARG A 63 6.41 -16.38 8.02
CA ARG A 63 6.15 -17.44 7.04
C ARG A 63 6.98 -17.32 5.77
N PHE A 64 7.22 -16.11 5.26
CA PHE A 64 7.86 -15.89 3.97
C PHE A 64 9.21 -15.19 4.08
N PHE A 65 9.28 -14.06 4.80
CA PHE A 65 10.50 -13.23 4.84
C PHE A 65 11.61 -13.79 5.73
N SER A 66 11.27 -14.72 6.64
CA SER A 66 12.26 -15.44 7.46
C SER A 66 13.05 -16.51 6.68
N ILE A 67 12.59 -16.92 5.48
CA ILE A 67 13.25 -17.94 4.67
C ILE A 67 14.49 -17.32 3.99
N PRO A 68 15.72 -17.78 4.29
CA PRO A 68 16.94 -17.18 3.71
C PRO A 68 17.14 -17.54 2.23
N ASP A 69 16.75 -18.75 1.84
CA ASP A 69 16.92 -19.26 0.48
C ASP A 69 15.89 -18.65 -0.49
N PRO A 70 16.34 -17.89 -1.52
CA PRO A 70 15.42 -17.23 -2.46
C PRO A 70 14.57 -18.22 -3.25
N ALA A 71 15.11 -19.37 -3.66
CA ALA A 71 14.38 -20.34 -4.48
C ALA A 71 13.24 -21.00 -3.68
N LEU A 72 13.53 -21.41 -2.45
CA LEU A 72 12.53 -21.96 -1.53
C LEU A 72 11.46 -20.92 -1.17
N ARG A 73 11.86 -19.66 -0.99
CA ARG A 73 10.94 -18.55 -0.72
C ARG A 73 9.97 -18.36 -1.89
N GLU A 74 10.47 -18.31 -3.11
CA GLU A 74 9.65 -18.16 -4.32
C GLU A 74 8.67 -19.32 -4.46
N HIS A 75 9.13 -20.57 -4.29
CA HIS A 75 8.26 -21.74 -4.32
C HIS A 75 7.13 -21.67 -3.26
N THR A 76 7.46 -21.23 -2.04
CA THR A 76 6.49 -21.10 -0.94
C THR A 76 5.47 -19.98 -1.22
N LEU A 77 5.92 -18.87 -1.81
CA LEU A 77 5.04 -17.77 -2.25
C LEU A 77 4.09 -18.24 -3.36
N HIS A 78 4.56 -19.02 -4.32
CA HIS A 78 3.72 -19.58 -5.38
C HIS A 78 2.69 -20.57 -4.85
N THR A 79 3.07 -21.40 -3.88
CA THR A 79 2.16 -22.37 -3.26
C THR A 79 1.01 -21.68 -2.53
N ALA A 80 1.28 -20.55 -1.85
CA ALA A 80 0.29 -19.78 -1.13
C ALA A 80 -0.29 -18.58 -1.92
N ARG A 81 -0.07 -18.52 -3.24
CA ARG A 81 -0.34 -17.30 -4.04
C ARG A 81 -1.76 -16.77 -3.92
N ASP A 82 -2.76 -17.66 -3.98
CA ASP A 82 -4.17 -17.26 -4.01
C ASP A 82 -4.63 -16.78 -2.63
N GLU A 83 -4.03 -17.35 -1.57
CA GLU A 83 -4.21 -16.90 -0.20
C GLU A 83 -3.64 -15.49 -0.02
N ILE A 84 -2.39 -15.28 -0.45
CA ILE A 84 -1.70 -13.99 -0.36
C ILE A 84 -2.50 -12.91 -1.09
N LYS A 85 -2.87 -13.14 -2.36
CA LYS A 85 -3.64 -12.17 -3.17
C LYS A 85 -4.95 -11.76 -2.48
N ARG A 86 -5.69 -12.72 -1.92
CA ARG A 86 -6.95 -12.47 -1.21
C ARG A 86 -6.73 -11.63 0.06
N ARG A 87 -5.70 -11.95 0.84
CA ARG A 87 -5.40 -11.25 2.09
C ARG A 87 -4.87 -9.85 1.87
N LEU A 88 -4.03 -9.65 0.84
CA LEU A 88 -3.59 -8.32 0.42
C LEU A 88 -4.79 -7.41 0.09
N ASN A 89 -5.77 -7.91 -0.66
CA ASN A 89 -6.97 -7.15 -1.00
C ASN A 89 -7.90 -6.89 0.18
N ARG A 90 -7.84 -7.70 1.25
CA ARG A 90 -8.71 -7.54 2.42
C ARG A 90 -8.09 -6.71 3.55
N ASP A 91 -6.80 -6.90 3.78
CA ASP A 91 -6.16 -6.50 5.04
C ASP A 91 -4.98 -5.55 4.85
N SER A 92 -4.44 -5.38 3.63
CA SER A 92 -3.31 -4.48 3.35
C SER A 92 -3.76 -3.13 2.78
N ALA A 93 -3.02 -2.06 3.09
CA ALA A 93 -3.14 -0.77 2.40
C ALA A 93 -2.65 -0.84 0.95
N ARG A 94 -1.78 -1.82 0.63
CA ARG A 94 -1.26 -2.10 -0.71
C ARG A 94 -2.01 -3.31 -1.26
N PRO A 95 -3.07 -3.11 -2.06
CA PRO A 95 -3.83 -4.20 -2.65
C PRO A 95 -3.03 -4.91 -3.74
N TRP A 96 -3.50 -6.10 -4.10
CA TRP A 96 -3.05 -6.77 -5.30
C TRP A 96 -3.48 -5.97 -6.54
N PHE A 97 -2.54 -5.79 -7.46
CA PHE A 97 -2.77 -4.99 -8.65
C PHE A 97 -3.72 -5.68 -9.64
N ALA A 98 -3.41 -6.94 -9.98
CA ALA A 98 -4.07 -7.67 -11.05
C ALA A 98 -5.43 -8.21 -10.61
N VAL A 99 -6.46 -7.39 -10.79
CA VAL A 99 -7.86 -7.72 -10.51
C VAL A 99 -8.66 -7.53 -11.79
N ASP A 100 -9.43 -8.54 -12.15
CA ASP A 100 -10.31 -8.50 -13.32
C ASP A 100 -11.50 -7.55 -13.11
N ALA A 101 -12.22 -7.21 -14.18
CA ALA A 101 -13.43 -6.38 -14.10
C ALA A 101 -14.52 -6.99 -13.19
N THR A 102 -14.51 -8.31 -13.03
CA THR A 102 -15.39 -9.06 -12.13
C THR A 102 -14.96 -9.06 -10.66
N GLY A 103 -13.78 -8.51 -10.34
CA GLY A 103 -13.23 -8.51 -8.98
C GLY A 103 -12.39 -9.74 -8.62
N HIS A 104 -12.17 -10.66 -9.57
CA HIS A 104 -11.33 -11.84 -9.34
C HIS A 104 -9.84 -11.51 -9.44
N ASN A 105 -9.03 -12.15 -8.59
CA ASN A 105 -7.58 -11.98 -8.60
C ASN A 105 -6.98 -12.77 -9.77
N ILE A 106 -6.37 -12.04 -10.71
CA ILE A 106 -5.67 -12.61 -11.86
C ILE A 106 -4.18 -12.31 -11.79
N GLU A 107 -3.43 -12.74 -12.80
CA GLU A 107 -2.01 -12.43 -12.96
C GLU A 107 -1.85 -11.28 -13.98
N LEU A 108 -0.69 -10.62 -13.95
CA LEU A 108 -0.40 -9.46 -14.80
C LEU A 108 -0.48 -9.81 -16.28
N GLU A 109 -0.12 -11.03 -16.64
CA GLU A 109 -0.08 -11.58 -17.99
C GLU A 109 -1.48 -11.68 -18.62
N ASN A 110 -2.50 -11.87 -17.78
CA ASN A 110 -3.89 -12.05 -18.22
C ASN A 110 -4.67 -10.72 -18.23
N LEU A 111 -4.06 -9.62 -17.78
CA LEU A 111 -4.70 -8.31 -17.83
C LEU A 111 -4.64 -7.72 -19.23
N THR A 112 -5.72 -7.03 -19.59
CA THR A 112 -5.74 -6.18 -20.80
C THR A 112 -5.14 -4.81 -20.52
N TYR A 113 -4.67 -4.14 -21.57
CA TYR A 113 -4.17 -2.75 -21.46
C TYR A 113 -5.19 -1.81 -20.84
N ARG A 114 -6.46 -1.93 -21.21
CA ARG A 114 -7.56 -1.15 -20.64
C ARG A 114 -7.71 -1.38 -19.13
N GLN A 115 -7.67 -2.64 -18.70
CA GLN A 115 -7.81 -2.98 -17.28
C GLN A 115 -6.63 -2.46 -16.44
N VAL A 116 -5.40 -2.56 -16.95
CA VAL A 116 -4.20 -2.01 -16.30
C VAL A 116 -4.35 -0.51 -16.10
N LEU A 117 -4.73 0.24 -17.13
CA LEU A 117 -4.89 1.69 -17.06
C LEU A 117 -5.98 2.09 -16.06
N ARG A 118 -7.18 1.49 -16.17
CA ARG A 118 -8.29 1.73 -15.23
C ARG A 118 -7.87 1.46 -13.79
N ARG A 119 -7.13 0.38 -13.56
CA ARG A 119 -6.66 0.01 -12.22
C ARG A 119 -5.61 0.99 -11.69
N LEU A 120 -4.67 1.43 -12.53
CA LEU A 120 -3.69 2.45 -12.15
C LEU A 120 -4.38 3.75 -11.78
N VAL A 121 -5.35 4.21 -12.57
CA VAL A 121 -6.15 5.39 -12.25
C VAL A 121 -6.90 5.16 -10.95
N ALA A 122 -7.64 4.07 -10.78
CA ALA A 122 -8.39 3.81 -9.54
C ALA A 122 -7.50 3.86 -8.28
N LEU A 123 -6.29 3.27 -8.34
CA LEU A 123 -5.39 3.21 -7.18
C LEU A 123 -4.53 4.46 -6.96
N THR A 124 -4.42 5.36 -7.95
CA THR A 124 -3.62 6.59 -7.83
C THR A 124 -4.42 7.88 -7.88
N PHE A 125 -5.64 7.84 -8.42
CA PHE A 125 -6.49 9.01 -8.61
C PHE A 125 -7.37 9.28 -7.39
N LEU A 126 -7.69 8.26 -6.57
CA LEU A 126 -8.33 8.47 -5.26
C LEU A 126 -7.55 9.46 -4.37
N SER A 127 -6.27 9.68 -4.66
CA SER A 127 -5.43 10.61 -3.90
C SER A 127 -5.23 11.98 -4.57
N ARG A 128 -5.86 12.27 -5.72
CA ARG A 128 -5.45 13.40 -6.58
C ARG A 128 -5.89 14.79 -6.11
N GLU A 129 -7.00 14.96 -5.38
CA GLU A 129 -7.41 16.29 -4.90
C GLU A 129 -6.46 16.89 -3.85
N ARG A 130 -5.61 16.08 -3.21
CA ARG A 130 -4.68 16.55 -2.15
C ARG A 130 -3.20 16.39 -2.47
N TRP A 131 -2.83 15.75 -3.58
CA TRP A 131 -1.42 15.61 -3.96
C TRP A 131 -0.91 16.89 -4.62
N GLY A 132 -0.50 17.85 -3.79
CA GLY A 132 0.26 19.05 -4.18
C GLY A 132 1.67 18.76 -4.73
N GLY A 133 1.87 17.61 -5.38
CA GLY A 133 3.16 17.17 -5.90
C GLY A 133 3.00 16.00 -6.87
N LYS A 134 3.67 16.13 -8.02
CA LYS A 134 3.75 15.22 -9.18
C LYS A 134 3.49 13.74 -8.83
N ALA A 135 2.24 13.30 -8.98
CA ALA A 135 1.92 11.88 -8.86
C ALA A 135 2.68 11.09 -9.94
N PRO A 136 3.38 10.01 -9.54
CA PRO A 136 4.44 9.39 -10.33
C PRO A 136 4.00 8.70 -11.62
N ILE A 137 2.72 8.43 -11.81
CA ILE A 137 2.17 7.79 -13.02
C ILE A 137 1.94 8.80 -14.15
N PHE A 138 1.80 10.09 -13.83
CA PHE A 138 1.51 11.12 -14.83
C PHE A 138 2.70 11.52 -15.69
N THR A 139 3.92 11.06 -15.39
CA THR A 139 5.10 11.27 -16.25
C THR A 139 5.18 10.31 -17.43
N ILE A 140 4.35 9.27 -17.48
CA ILE A 140 4.19 8.48 -18.72
C ILE A 140 3.40 9.36 -19.69
N PRO A 141 3.90 9.65 -20.91
CA PRO A 141 3.26 10.56 -21.87
C PRO A 141 1.82 10.17 -22.21
N ILE A 142 1.47 8.88 -22.07
CA ILE A 142 0.12 8.32 -22.20
C ILE A 142 -0.87 8.96 -21.21
N PHE A 143 -0.44 9.35 -20.01
CA PHE A 143 -1.31 9.92 -18.96
C PHE A 143 -1.32 11.45 -18.91
N HIS A 144 -0.38 12.12 -19.59
CA HIS A 144 -0.33 13.60 -19.64
C HIS A 144 -1.46 14.20 -20.51
N ALA A 145 -2.01 13.41 -21.43
CA ALA A 145 -3.10 13.81 -22.32
C ALA A 145 -4.51 13.68 -21.69
N ALA A 146 -4.62 13.14 -20.48
CA ALA A 146 -5.90 12.76 -19.92
C ALA A 146 -6.46 13.76 -18.89
N SER A 147 -7.65 14.29 -19.23
CA SER A 147 -8.51 15.16 -18.41
C SER A 147 -9.21 14.39 -17.26
N PRO A 148 -9.80 15.09 -16.27
CA PRO A 148 -9.99 14.59 -14.90
C PRO A 148 -11.14 13.59 -14.67
N GLU A 149 -11.87 13.17 -15.70
CA GLU A 149 -12.98 12.21 -15.53
C GLU A 149 -12.60 10.81 -16.06
N ILE A 150 -12.80 9.78 -15.24
CA ILE A 150 -12.59 8.35 -15.59
C ILE A 150 -13.35 7.98 -16.88
N SER A 151 -14.52 8.60 -17.12
CA SER A 151 -15.31 8.49 -18.35
C SER A 151 -14.56 9.03 -19.59
N THR A 152 -13.92 10.20 -19.47
CA THR A 152 -13.14 10.80 -20.55
C THR A 152 -11.83 10.07 -20.81
N LEU A 153 -11.22 9.49 -19.77
CA LEU A 153 -10.04 8.61 -19.87
C LEU A 153 -10.35 7.35 -20.69
N ASP A 154 -11.46 6.66 -20.42
CA ASP A 154 -11.84 5.47 -21.17
C ASP A 154 -12.08 5.76 -22.66
N SER A 155 -12.73 6.89 -22.96
CA SER A 155 -13.02 7.30 -24.35
C SER A 155 -11.77 7.73 -25.12
N SER A 156 -10.87 8.51 -24.50
CA SER A 156 -9.61 8.96 -25.11
C SER A 156 -8.60 7.82 -25.28
N PHE A 157 -8.50 6.90 -24.30
CA PHE A 157 -7.64 5.72 -24.44
C PHE A 157 -8.19 4.69 -25.41
N GLY A 158 -9.51 4.51 -25.47
CA GLY A 158 -10.16 3.68 -26.48
C GLY A 158 -9.83 4.18 -27.90
N GLN A 159 -9.75 5.50 -28.10
CA GLN A 159 -9.34 6.10 -29.37
C GLN A 159 -7.83 5.99 -29.63
N ALA A 160 -6.98 6.17 -28.62
CA ALA A 160 -5.52 6.15 -28.79
C ALA A 160 -4.92 4.74 -28.97
N LEU A 161 -5.43 3.74 -28.25
CA LEU A 161 -4.98 2.35 -28.38
C LEU A 161 -5.83 1.52 -29.37
N GLY A 162 -7.03 1.98 -29.72
CA GLY A 162 -7.94 1.26 -30.62
C GLY A 162 -8.14 -0.20 -30.19
N ALA A 163 -7.99 -1.13 -31.14
CA ALA A 163 -8.14 -2.57 -30.91
C ALA A 163 -7.04 -3.19 -30.01
N ALA A 164 -5.97 -2.47 -29.67
CA ALA A 164 -4.94 -2.96 -28.75
C ALA A 164 -5.36 -2.83 -27.27
N ALA A 165 -6.38 -2.02 -26.96
CA ALA A 165 -6.85 -1.81 -25.59
C ALA A 165 -7.37 -3.10 -24.94
N ASP A 166 -7.98 -3.99 -25.73
CA ASP A 166 -8.61 -5.23 -25.28
C ASP A 166 -7.70 -6.46 -25.44
N LYS A 167 -6.45 -6.27 -25.89
CA LYS A 167 -5.45 -7.34 -25.97
C LYS A 167 -4.76 -7.54 -24.61
N PRO A 168 -4.34 -8.78 -24.28
CA PRO A 168 -3.54 -9.04 -23.09
C PRO A 168 -2.18 -8.32 -23.20
N LEU A 169 -1.58 -8.03 -22.05
CA LEU A 169 -0.29 -7.36 -22.00
C LEU A 169 0.81 -8.23 -22.64
N HIS A 170 1.54 -7.63 -23.59
CA HIS A 170 2.75 -8.25 -24.13
C HIS A 170 3.82 -8.39 -23.03
N PRO A 171 4.57 -9.52 -22.96
CA PRO A 171 5.57 -9.76 -21.91
C PRO A 171 6.60 -8.62 -21.74
N GLU A 172 7.05 -8.02 -22.84
CA GLU A 172 7.99 -6.88 -22.79
C GLU A 172 7.38 -5.65 -22.09
N ASN A 173 6.08 -5.41 -22.29
CA ASN A 173 5.38 -4.29 -21.67
C ASN A 173 5.16 -4.51 -20.18
N ILE A 174 4.99 -5.78 -19.74
CA ILE A 174 4.95 -6.14 -18.32
C ILE A 174 6.30 -5.81 -17.66
N LEU A 175 7.42 -6.20 -18.30
CA LEU A 175 8.76 -5.90 -17.79
C LEU A 175 9.01 -4.40 -17.69
N ARG A 176 8.66 -3.62 -18.72
CA ARG A 176 8.76 -2.15 -18.70
C ARG A 176 7.91 -1.53 -17.59
N LEU A 177 6.70 -2.04 -17.36
CA LEU A 177 5.83 -1.58 -16.29
C LEU A 177 6.42 -1.86 -14.90
N LEU A 178 6.97 -3.05 -14.68
CA LEU A 178 7.63 -3.40 -13.42
C LEU A 178 8.88 -2.56 -13.17
N GLN A 179 9.68 -2.28 -14.22
CA GLN A 179 10.81 -1.36 -14.12
C GLN A 179 10.36 0.06 -13.77
N PHE A 180 9.26 0.52 -14.37
CA PHE A 180 8.69 1.83 -14.07
C PHE A 180 8.33 1.97 -12.59
N PHE A 181 7.70 0.95 -12.00
CA PHE A 181 7.36 0.95 -10.56
C PHE A 181 8.58 0.96 -9.63
N ARG A 182 9.77 0.67 -10.15
CA ARG A 182 11.04 0.62 -9.39
C ARG A 182 11.91 1.87 -9.59
N LEU A 183 11.49 2.85 -10.38
CA LEU A 183 12.35 3.97 -10.72
C LEU A 183 12.87 4.71 -9.47
N PRO A 184 14.18 5.03 -9.43
CA PRO A 184 14.76 5.76 -8.31
C PRO A 184 14.21 7.19 -8.27
N LYS A 185 14.11 7.76 -7.07
CA LYS A 185 13.56 9.11 -6.80
C LYS A 185 12.05 9.27 -7.04
N GLN A 186 11.34 8.18 -7.28
CA GLN A 186 9.89 8.14 -7.39
C GLN A 186 9.26 7.70 -6.04
N LYS A 187 8.09 8.26 -5.69
CA LYS A 187 7.32 7.73 -4.55
C LYS A 187 6.90 6.29 -4.89
N PRO A 188 7.12 5.32 -3.99
CA PRO A 188 6.75 3.94 -4.22
C PRO A 188 5.27 3.80 -4.57
N VAL A 189 4.94 2.97 -5.55
CA VAL A 189 3.55 2.69 -5.92
C VAL A 189 2.80 2.04 -4.76
N SER A 190 1.54 2.41 -4.56
CA SER A 190 0.69 1.93 -3.44
C SER A 190 -0.02 0.61 -3.79
N LEU A 191 0.67 -0.31 -4.47
CA LEU A 191 0.11 -1.56 -4.99
C LEU A 191 1.19 -2.64 -5.04
N ILE A 192 0.77 -3.90 -5.06
CA ILE A 192 1.65 -5.05 -5.24
C ILE A 192 1.44 -5.59 -6.65
N PRO A 193 2.43 -5.44 -7.55
CA PRO A 193 2.26 -5.83 -8.94
C PRO A 193 2.45 -7.33 -9.13
N ARG A 194 3.48 -7.93 -8.51
CA ARG A 194 3.90 -9.31 -8.72
C ARG A 194 4.37 -9.96 -7.41
N LEU A 195 4.25 -11.28 -7.33
CA LEU A 195 4.91 -12.11 -6.32
C LEU A 195 6.24 -12.58 -6.92
N ASP A 196 7.30 -11.84 -6.66
CA ASP A 196 8.66 -12.10 -7.16
C ASP A 196 9.69 -11.92 -6.03
N GLU A 197 10.97 -11.96 -6.37
CA GLU A 197 12.08 -11.69 -5.44
C GLU A 197 11.96 -10.34 -4.70
N TYR A 198 11.26 -9.37 -5.28
CA TYR A 198 11.06 -8.03 -4.72
C TYR A 198 9.78 -7.91 -3.89
N PHE A 199 9.04 -9.00 -3.67
CA PHE A 199 7.77 -8.99 -2.93
C PHE A 199 7.90 -8.30 -1.56
N GLU A 200 9.00 -8.55 -0.83
CA GLU A 200 9.24 -7.89 0.45
C GLU A 200 9.35 -6.36 0.32
N THR A 201 10.10 -5.89 -0.67
CA THR A 201 10.21 -4.45 -0.97
C THR A 201 8.86 -3.88 -1.40
N TRP A 202 8.09 -4.57 -2.25
CA TRP A 202 6.77 -4.11 -2.66
C TRP A 202 5.79 -3.94 -1.49
N PHE A 203 5.88 -4.87 -0.53
CA PHE A 203 5.00 -4.90 0.64
C PHE A 203 5.41 -3.88 1.71
N LYS A 204 6.70 -3.79 2.05
CA LYS A 204 7.18 -3.05 3.23
C LYS A 204 7.64 -1.62 2.94
N LYS A 205 7.92 -1.27 1.68
CA LYS A 205 8.50 0.03 1.34
C LYS A 205 7.51 1.16 1.59
N ASP A 206 7.96 2.24 2.24
CA ASP A 206 7.17 3.43 2.58
C ASP A 206 5.75 3.12 3.13
N PRO A 207 5.65 2.57 4.36
CA PRO A 207 4.41 2.02 4.91
C PRO A 207 3.66 2.95 5.89
N PHE A 208 4.19 4.14 6.19
CA PHE A 208 3.70 4.95 7.32
C PHE A 208 2.75 6.07 6.92
N TRP A 209 2.91 6.66 5.74
CA TRP A 209 2.13 7.83 5.32
C TRP A 209 0.64 7.54 5.19
N GLN A 210 0.26 6.28 4.98
CA GLN A 210 -1.14 5.84 4.86
C GLN A 210 -1.93 6.04 6.17
N ALA A 211 -1.26 6.06 7.33
CA ALA A 211 -1.92 6.35 8.61
C ALA A 211 -2.25 7.84 8.78
N GLU A 212 -1.56 8.72 8.06
CA GLU A 212 -1.85 10.16 8.01
C GLU A 212 -2.95 10.44 6.98
N ASP A 213 -2.90 9.77 5.83
CA ASP A 213 -3.85 9.94 4.73
C ASP A 213 -4.61 8.63 4.43
N VAL A 214 -5.59 8.31 5.28
CA VAL A 214 -6.45 7.13 5.12
C VAL A 214 -7.37 7.27 3.91
N ASP A 215 -7.59 8.49 3.42
CA ASP A 215 -8.43 8.75 2.26
C ASP A 215 -7.85 8.14 0.97
N ALA A 216 -6.51 8.06 0.91
CA ALA A 216 -5.78 7.39 -0.17
C ALA A 216 -5.76 5.85 -0.03
N VAL A 217 -6.27 5.29 1.06
CA VAL A 217 -6.32 3.84 1.31
C VAL A 217 -7.64 3.28 0.81
N MET A 218 -7.58 2.08 0.24
CA MET A 218 -8.77 1.38 -0.24
C MET A 218 -9.84 1.28 0.86
N ASN A 219 -11.06 1.71 0.52
CA ASN A 219 -12.24 1.73 1.40
C ASN A 219 -12.12 2.67 2.62
N LEU A 220 -11.19 3.63 2.63
CA LEU A 220 -10.99 4.59 3.73
C LEU A 220 -10.77 3.88 5.08
N ASP A 221 -10.16 2.70 5.03
CA ASP A 221 -10.14 1.73 6.12
C ASP A 221 -8.80 1.77 6.88
N ALA A 222 -8.81 2.41 8.04
CA ALA A 222 -7.64 2.56 8.89
C ALA A 222 -7.03 1.23 9.37
N GLN A 223 -7.81 0.14 9.42
CA GLN A 223 -7.30 -1.19 9.80
C GLN A 223 -6.34 -1.81 8.77
N ARG A 224 -6.26 -1.22 7.57
CA ARG A 224 -5.33 -1.61 6.52
C ARG A 224 -3.99 -0.90 6.61
N THR A 225 -3.85 0.06 7.52
CA THR A 225 -2.65 0.88 7.66
C THR A 225 -1.74 0.34 8.76
N PHE A 226 -0.45 0.58 8.61
CA PHE A 226 0.51 0.30 9.66
C PHE A 226 0.69 1.56 10.52
N ILE A 227 0.20 1.51 11.76
CA ILE A 227 0.26 2.63 12.69
C ILE A 227 1.38 2.34 13.68
N LEU A 228 2.47 3.10 13.65
CA LEU A 228 3.54 2.91 14.60
C LEU A 228 3.10 3.34 16.02
N LEU A 229 3.29 2.48 17.01
CA LEU A 229 2.93 2.74 18.40
C LEU A 229 3.85 1.97 19.35
N GLY A 230 4.36 2.67 20.37
CA GLY A 230 5.17 2.05 21.42
C GLY A 230 4.28 1.26 22.40
N PRO A 231 4.73 0.08 22.88
CA PRO A 231 3.90 -0.82 23.69
C PRO A 231 3.48 -0.22 25.03
N VAL A 232 4.32 0.64 25.60
CA VAL A 232 4.03 1.30 26.89
C VAL A 232 3.06 2.45 26.71
N LEU A 233 3.13 3.18 25.59
CA LEU A 233 2.41 4.43 25.37
C LEU A 233 0.91 4.23 25.17
N ASN A 234 0.51 3.08 24.64
CA ASN A 234 -0.90 2.76 24.36
C ASN A 234 -1.82 2.98 25.57
N ARG A 235 -1.36 2.66 26.79
CA ARG A 235 -2.16 2.78 28.03
C ARG A 235 -2.48 4.24 28.42
N PHE A 236 -1.72 5.19 27.90
CA PHE A 236 -1.79 6.61 28.23
C PHE A 236 -2.57 7.42 27.19
N ILE A 237 -2.89 6.85 26.04
CA ILE A 237 -3.74 7.50 25.04
C ILE A 237 -5.18 7.43 25.53
N ARG A 238 -5.66 8.54 26.09
CA ARG A 238 -7.02 8.68 26.62
C ARG A 238 -7.53 10.07 26.25
N GLY A 239 -8.62 10.15 25.47
CA GLY A 239 -9.21 11.44 25.08
C GLY A 239 -9.84 11.37 23.70
N ARG A 240 -10.91 12.15 23.51
CA ARG A 240 -11.65 12.27 22.24
C ARG A 240 -11.54 13.66 21.61
N ASP A 241 -10.71 14.53 22.18
CA ASP A 241 -10.61 15.92 21.75
C ASP A 241 -9.58 16.05 20.63
N TRP A 242 -10.00 15.71 19.40
CA TRP A 242 -9.23 15.91 18.16
C TRP A 242 -10.09 16.47 17.04
#